data_AF-A0A2N2EGP3-F1
#
_entry.id   AF-A0A2N2EGP3-F1
#
_cell.length_a   1.000
_cell.length_b   1.000
_cell.length_c   1.000
_cell.angle_alpha   90.00
_cell.angle_beta   90.00
_cell.angle_gamma   90.00
#
_symmetry.space_group_name_H-M   'P 1'
#
loop_
_entity.id
_entity.type
_entity.pdbx_description
1 polymer ?
#
loop_
_entity_poly.entity_id
_entity_poly.type
_entity_poly.pdbx_seq_one_letter_code
_entity_poly.pdbx_strand_id
1 'polypeptide(L)'
;MERIGTDLIDMERIMNGIEGINATKIIYNDYNEIEEIHIIADQNRGAKQISRDIQSLLIAKFDIKVDHKKISVAQISSEEKGEKSHRFSIGAIGYCQVDNLVEIKVILKKDGKEFESTVKGANSRNNIYRLFVQATIECVHNSLGINDIFIVEDIVKVIVAKQEVVNIAISFISRDREELLVGCAILKKDDYEAIAKATLDAVNRKVVQLAM
;
A
#
# COMPACT_ATOMS: atom_id res chain seq x y z
N MET A 1 -6.19 -31.58 -22.56
CA MET A 1 -5.18 -31.94 -21.54
C MET A 1 -4.67 -30.63 -20.95
N GLU A 2 -5.51 -29.95 -20.16
CA GLU A 2 -5.43 -28.49 -19.98
C GLU A 2 -5.85 -28.04 -18.56
N ARG A 3 -5.66 -28.90 -17.54
CA ARG A 3 -6.12 -28.66 -16.15
C ARG A 3 -5.01 -28.24 -15.17
N ILE A 4 -3.74 -28.30 -15.54
CA ILE A 4 -2.62 -28.24 -14.58
C ILE A 4 -2.19 -26.80 -14.25
N GLY A 5 -2.38 -25.84 -15.15
CA GLY A 5 -1.98 -24.44 -14.93
C GLY A 5 -2.84 -23.67 -13.92
N THR A 6 -4.08 -24.11 -13.69
CA THR A 6 -5.06 -23.42 -12.83
C THR A 6 -4.84 -23.74 -11.35
N ASP A 7 -4.40 -24.97 -11.02
CA ASP A 7 -4.16 -25.41 -9.63
C ASP A 7 -2.93 -24.73 -8.98
N LEU A 8 -1.97 -24.25 -9.77
CA LEU A 8 -0.70 -23.67 -9.30
C LEU A 8 -0.88 -22.29 -8.65
N ILE A 9 -1.63 -21.40 -9.32
CA ILE A 9 -1.94 -20.06 -8.82
C ILE A 9 -2.81 -20.17 -7.56
N ASP A 10 -3.69 -21.17 -7.52
CA ASP A 10 -4.55 -21.42 -6.37
C ASP A 10 -3.77 -21.95 -5.16
N MET A 11 -2.77 -22.84 -5.34
CA MET A 11 -1.93 -23.34 -4.25
C MET A 11 -1.11 -22.23 -3.57
N GLU A 12 -0.32 -21.46 -4.33
CA GLU A 12 0.49 -20.36 -3.77
C GLU A 12 -0.41 -19.30 -3.12
N ARG A 13 -1.56 -18.98 -3.73
CA ARG A 13 -2.53 -18.02 -3.20
C ARG A 13 -3.16 -18.50 -1.89
N ILE A 14 -3.55 -19.77 -1.79
CA ILE A 14 -4.15 -20.33 -0.57
C ILE A 14 -3.12 -20.40 0.56
N MET A 15 -1.87 -20.75 0.26
CA MET A 15 -0.78 -20.74 1.25
C MET A 15 -0.49 -19.32 1.76
N ASN A 16 -0.52 -18.31 0.88
CA ASN A 16 -0.40 -16.90 1.27
C ASN A 16 -1.57 -16.40 2.15
N GLY A 17 -2.68 -17.15 2.22
CA GLY A 17 -3.79 -16.87 3.12
C GLY A 17 -3.58 -17.35 4.56
N ILE A 18 -2.52 -18.12 4.83
CA ILE A 18 -2.18 -18.56 6.19
C ILE A 18 -1.62 -17.38 6.97
N GLU A 19 -2.13 -17.17 8.18
CA GLU A 19 -1.67 -16.13 9.09
C GLU A 19 -0.16 -16.27 9.36
N GLY A 20 0.57 -15.17 9.18
CA GLY A 20 2.03 -15.09 9.35
C GLY A 20 2.83 -15.44 8.10
N ILE A 21 2.20 -15.86 6.99
CA ILE A 21 2.88 -16.07 5.70
C ILE A 21 2.71 -14.83 4.82
N ASN A 22 3.83 -14.31 4.32
CA ASN A 22 3.86 -13.14 3.45
C ASN A 22 3.88 -13.51 1.96
N ALA A 23 4.64 -14.55 1.62
CA ALA A 23 4.77 -15.01 0.26
C ALA A 23 5.19 -16.47 0.23
N THR A 24 4.73 -17.16 -0.81
CA THR A 24 5.01 -18.57 -1.06
C THR A 24 5.42 -18.73 -2.52
N LYS A 25 6.45 -19.53 -2.75
CA LYS A 25 6.88 -19.93 -4.09
C LYS A 25 7.07 -21.44 -4.12
N ILE A 26 6.46 -22.11 -5.09
CA ILE A 26 6.63 -23.54 -5.31
C ILE A 26 7.51 -23.75 -6.54
N ILE A 27 8.51 -24.61 -6.41
CA ILE A 27 9.39 -25.07 -7.48
C ILE A 27 9.06 -26.53 -7.77
N TYR A 28 8.90 -26.85 -9.05
CA TYR A 28 8.60 -28.19 -9.54
C TYR A 28 9.78 -28.71 -10.35
N ASN A 29 9.99 -30.03 -10.30
CA ASN A 29 10.96 -30.69 -11.15
C ASN A 29 10.41 -30.93 -12.57
N ASP A 30 11.24 -31.49 -13.45
CA ASP A 30 10.87 -31.86 -14.83
C ASP A 30 9.72 -32.89 -14.92
N TYR A 31 9.41 -33.57 -13.81
CA TYR A 31 8.30 -34.52 -13.68
C TYR A 31 7.02 -33.90 -13.09
N ASN A 32 7.01 -32.56 -12.93
CA ASN A 32 5.89 -31.80 -12.38
C ASN A 32 5.53 -32.18 -10.93
N GLU A 33 6.51 -32.68 -10.16
CA GLU A 33 6.40 -32.92 -8.73
C GLU A 33 7.02 -31.75 -7.96
N ILE A 34 6.50 -31.46 -6.76
CA ILE A 34 7.06 -30.41 -5.89
C ILE A 34 8.48 -30.78 -5.50
N GLU A 35 9.44 -29.98 -5.94
CA GLU A 35 10.85 -30.09 -5.59
C GLU A 35 11.14 -29.29 -4.33
N GLU A 36 10.72 -28.02 -4.31
CA GLU A 36 10.92 -27.10 -3.18
C GLU A 36 9.71 -26.18 -2.96
N ILE A 37 9.49 -25.80 -1.71
CA ILE A 37 8.54 -24.76 -1.30
C ILE A 37 9.30 -23.73 -0.49
N HIS A 38 9.36 -22.50 -0.99
CA HIS A 38 9.98 -21.36 -0.32
C HIS A 38 8.90 -20.48 0.29
N ILE A 39 9.01 -20.23 1.58
CA ILE A 39 8.05 -19.46 2.35
C ILE A 39 8.77 -18.29 3.00
N ILE A 40 8.24 -17.09 2.79
CA ILE A 40 8.59 -15.91 3.55
C ILE A 40 7.51 -15.69 4.59
N ALA A 41 7.91 -15.65 5.87
CA ALA A 41 7.00 -15.49 6.99
C ALA A 41 7.49 -14.41 7.96
N ASP A 42 6.58 -13.90 8.78
CA ASP A 42 6.93 -13.02 9.89
C ASP A 42 7.55 -13.80 11.07
N GLN A 43 7.96 -13.08 12.11
CA GLN A 43 8.53 -13.65 13.33
C GLN A 43 7.47 -13.96 14.41
N ASN A 44 6.17 -13.77 14.13
CA ASN A 44 5.12 -14.01 15.12
C ASN A 44 4.88 -15.52 15.33
N ARG A 45 5.25 -16.35 14.34
CA ARG A 45 5.06 -17.80 14.36
C ARG A 45 6.37 -18.53 14.11
N GLY A 46 6.61 -19.67 14.75
CA GLY A 46 7.84 -20.43 14.55
C GLY A 46 7.88 -21.14 13.19
N ALA A 47 9.03 -21.17 12.52
CA ALA A 47 9.22 -21.84 11.22
C ALA A 47 8.70 -23.30 11.17
N LYS A 48 8.90 -24.08 12.25
CA LYS A 48 8.38 -25.46 12.35
C LYS A 48 6.85 -25.53 12.36
N GLN A 49 6.20 -24.53 12.96
CA GLN A 49 4.74 -24.46 13.00
C GLN A 49 4.19 -24.12 11.61
N ILE A 50 4.80 -23.13 10.94
CA ILE A 50 4.45 -22.75 9.55
C ILE A 50 4.62 -23.94 8.59
N SER A 51 5.74 -24.66 8.69
CA SER A 51 5.98 -25.86 7.87
C SER A 51 4.89 -26.93 8.06
N ARG A 52 4.45 -27.17 9.31
CA ARG A 52 3.37 -28.12 9.62
C ARG A 52 2.01 -27.68 9.07
N ASP A 53 1.70 -26.39 9.15
CA ASP A 53 0.45 -25.86 8.62
C ASP A 53 0.38 -26.04 7.11
N ILE A 54 1.49 -25.79 6.42
CA ILE A 54 1.60 -25.96 4.96
C ILE A 54 1.43 -27.43 4.56
N GLN A 55 2.08 -28.35 5.28
CA GLN A 55 1.87 -29.78 5.07
C GLN A 55 0.40 -30.17 5.30
N SER A 56 -0.21 -29.66 6.37
CA SER A 56 -1.60 -29.95 6.72
C SER A 56 -2.57 -29.39 5.68
N LEU A 57 -2.31 -28.18 5.18
CA LEU A 57 -3.09 -27.52 4.13
C LEU A 57 -2.99 -28.29 2.81
N LEU A 58 -1.79 -28.68 2.41
CA LEU A 58 -1.55 -29.43 1.17
C LEU A 58 -2.26 -30.78 1.15
N ILE A 59 -2.23 -31.50 2.28
CA ILE A 59 -2.97 -32.76 2.43
C ILE A 59 -4.48 -32.50 2.41
N ALA A 60 -4.97 -31.53 3.18
CA ALA A 60 -6.41 -31.32 3.35
C ALA A 60 -7.12 -30.75 2.11
N LYS A 61 -6.44 -29.91 1.33
CA LYS A 61 -7.03 -29.20 0.17
C LYS A 61 -6.67 -29.82 -1.17
N PHE A 62 -5.50 -30.44 -1.28
CA PHE A 62 -4.97 -30.91 -2.56
C PHE A 62 -4.62 -32.41 -2.56
N ASP A 63 -4.75 -33.10 -1.42
CA ASP A 63 -4.32 -34.49 -1.24
C ASP A 63 -2.83 -34.72 -1.56
N ILE A 64 -2.00 -33.68 -1.38
CA ILE A 64 -0.56 -33.72 -1.67
C ILE A 64 0.23 -33.88 -0.37
N LYS A 65 1.06 -34.92 -0.32
CA LYS A 65 1.98 -35.16 0.79
C LYS A 65 3.38 -34.64 0.47
N VAL A 66 3.84 -33.65 1.23
CA VAL A 66 5.19 -33.06 1.09
C VAL A 66 6.03 -33.32 2.33
N ASP A 67 7.30 -33.66 2.14
CA ASP A 67 8.27 -33.77 3.23
C ASP A 67 8.69 -32.35 3.70
N HIS A 68 8.74 -32.14 5.02
CA HIS A 68 9.19 -30.89 5.63
C HIS A 68 10.59 -30.44 5.15
N LYS A 69 11.44 -31.37 4.71
CA LYS A 69 12.76 -31.05 4.13
C LYS A 69 12.69 -30.25 2.83
N LYS A 70 11.57 -30.33 2.11
CA LYS A 70 11.33 -29.55 0.89
C LYS A 70 10.79 -28.15 1.21
N ILE A 71 10.48 -27.85 2.47
CA ILE A 71 9.90 -26.57 2.89
C ILE A 71 10.97 -25.71 3.55
N SER A 72 11.38 -24.65 2.87
CA SER A 72 12.26 -23.62 3.42
C SER A 72 11.43 -22.46 3.93
N VAL A 73 11.63 -22.07 5.18
CA VAL A 73 10.95 -20.91 5.79
C VAL A 73 11.99 -19.87 6.17
N ALA A 74 11.97 -18.74 5.48
CA ALA A 74 12.74 -17.56 5.86
C ALA A 74 11.85 -16.63 6.69
N GLN A 75 12.33 -16.25 7.87
CA GLN A 75 11.61 -15.35 8.77
C GLN A 75 12.20 -13.95 8.70
N ILE A 76 11.36 -12.98 8.32
CA ILE A 76 11.75 -11.57 8.24
C ILE A 76 11.18 -10.83 9.44
N SER A 77 12.00 -9.96 10.05
CA SER A 77 11.52 -9.10 11.13
C SER A 77 10.48 -8.14 10.57
N SER A 78 9.40 -7.91 11.32
CA SER A 78 8.35 -6.96 10.95
C SER A 78 8.88 -5.52 10.74
N GLU A 79 10.12 -5.25 11.13
CA GLU A 79 10.85 -3.98 10.97
C GLU A 79 11.60 -3.90 9.63
N GLU A 80 11.95 -5.03 9.00
CA GLU A 80 12.43 -5.10 7.60
C GLU A 80 11.27 -5.13 6.60
N LYS A 81 10.07 -4.73 7.04
CA LYS A 81 8.96 -4.37 6.16
C LYS A 81 9.22 -3.02 5.50
N GLY A 82 10.12 -3.03 4.53
CA GLY A 82 9.69 -2.53 3.23
C GLY A 82 8.61 -3.49 2.74
N GLU A 83 7.37 -3.34 3.23
CA GLU A 83 6.22 -3.84 2.48
C GLU A 83 6.49 -3.41 1.04
N LYS A 84 6.38 -4.30 0.05
CA LYS A 84 5.92 -3.85 -1.26
C LYS A 84 4.48 -3.37 -1.06
N SER A 85 4.34 -2.29 -0.30
CA SER A 85 3.10 -1.59 -0.19
C SER A 85 3.00 -0.94 -1.55
N HIS A 86 2.03 -1.36 -2.34
CA HIS A 86 1.52 -0.54 -3.44
C HIS A 86 0.94 0.82 -2.94
N ARG A 87 1.22 1.19 -1.69
CA ARG A 87 0.94 2.46 -1.05
C ARG A 87 2.03 3.44 -1.42
N PHE A 88 1.63 4.69 -1.59
CA PHE A 88 2.59 5.75 -1.79
C PHE A 88 3.27 6.09 -0.46
N SER A 89 4.55 6.40 -0.56
CA SER A 89 5.32 7.09 0.47
C SER A 89 5.75 8.45 -0.04
N ILE A 90 5.95 9.40 0.87
CA ILE A 90 6.41 10.75 0.51
C ILE A 90 7.90 10.69 0.24
N GLY A 91 8.32 11.10 -0.95
CA GLY A 91 9.72 11.28 -1.31
C GLY A 91 10.22 12.67 -0.95
N ALA A 92 9.54 13.70 -1.45
CA ALA A 92 9.88 15.09 -1.18
C ALA A 92 8.65 16.00 -1.31
N ILE A 93 8.69 17.12 -0.60
CA ILE A 93 7.70 18.19 -0.68
C ILE A 93 8.44 19.51 -0.85
N GLY A 94 8.00 20.32 -1.80
CA GLY A 94 8.55 21.62 -2.13
C GLY A 94 7.48 22.70 -2.02
N TYR A 95 7.86 23.83 -1.42
CA TYR A 95 7.09 25.06 -1.35
C TYR A 95 7.95 26.17 -1.93
N CYS A 96 7.48 26.82 -2.99
CA CYS A 96 8.14 27.97 -3.60
C CYS A 96 7.15 29.12 -3.71
N GLN A 97 7.42 30.23 -3.06
CA GLN A 97 6.60 31.43 -3.17
C GLN A 97 7.18 32.38 -4.22
N VAL A 98 6.34 32.82 -5.15
CA VAL A 98 6.65 33.84 -6.15
C VAL A 98 5.56 34.90 -6.09
N ASP A 99 5.91 36.07 -5.56
CA ASP A 99 4.97 37.17 -5.26
C ASP A 99 3.79 36.71 -4.39
N ASN A 100 2.57 36.80 -4.94
CA ASN A 100 1.31 36.38 -4.32
C ASN A 100 0.88 34.95 -4.72
N LEU A 101 1.71 34.26 -5.49
CA LEU A 101 1.50 32.87 -5.88
C LEU A 101 2.42 31.95 -5.10
N VAL A 102 1.95 30.72 -4.93
CA VAL A 102 2.75 29.62 -4.43
C VAL A 102 2.74 28.51 -5.48
N GLU A 103 3.91 27.93 -5.71
CA GLU A 103 4.12 26.70 -6.45
C GLU A 103 4.46 25.60 -5.44
N ILE A 104 3.65 24.54 -5.42
CA ILE A 104 3.82 23.38 -4.56
C ILE A 104 4.21 22.20 -5.43
N LYS A 105 5.31 21.55 -5.07
CA LYS A 105 5.81 20.35 -5.73
C LYS A 105 5.75 19.18 -4.76
N VAL A 106 5.18 18.07 -5.18
CA VAL A 106 5.12 16.84 -4.38
C VAL A 106 5.72 15.70 -5.19
N ILE A 107 6.60 14.94 -4.55
CA ILE A 107 7.19 13.72 -5.10
C ILE A 107 6.77 12.55 -4.23
N LEU A 108 6.10 11.57 -4.82
CA LEU A 108 5.70 10.33 -4.17
C LEU A 108 6.51 9.15 -4.71
N LYS A 109 6.76 8.17 -3.84
CA LYS A 109 7.48 6.93 -4.16
C LYS A 109 6.55 5.75 -4.01
N LYS A 110 6.49 4.91 -5.04
CA LYS A 110 5.74 3.65 -5.04
C LYS A 110 6.46 2.63 -5.92
N ASP A 111 6.66 1.43 -5.39
CA ASP A 111 7.27 0.30 -6.12
C ASP A 111 8.62 0.65 -6.78
N GLY A 112 9.43 1.47 -6.09
CA GLY A 112 10.74 1.94 -6.60
C GLY A 112 10.67 2.99 -7.71
N LYS A 113 9.47 3.44 -8.12
CA LYS A 113 9.26 4.55 -9.04
C LYS A 113 8.93 5.82 -8.27
N GLU A 114 9.38 6.94 -8.83
CA GLU A 114 9.06 8.28 -8.33
C GLU A 114 8.04 8.94 -9.26
N PHE A 115 7.03 9.57 -8.68
CA PHE A 115 6.00 10.33 -9.36
C PHE A 115 6.06 11.76 -8.86
N GLU A 116 5.87 12.72 -9.77
CA GLU A 116 5.94 14.14 -9.46
C GLU A 116 4.65 14.83 -9.90
N SER A 117 4.27 15.85 -9.12
CA SER A 117 3.20 16.80 -9.47
C SER A 117 3.61 18.20 -9.04
N THR A 118 3.16 19.21 -9.79
CA THR A 118 3.38 20.60 -9.44
C THR A 118 2.09 21.39 -9.62
N VAL A 119 1.63 22.05 -8.54
CA VAL A 119 0.39 22.83 -8.51
C VAL A 119 0.70 24.29 -8.15
N LYS A 120 0.01 25.22 -8.81
CA LYS A 120 0.13 26.67 -8.55
C LYS A 120 -1.18 27.24 -8.05
N GLY A 121 -1.10 28.19 -7.12
CA GLY A 121 -2.28 28.92 -6.68
C GLY A 121 -1.95 30.15 -5.85
N ALA A 122 -3.00 30.86 -5.42
CA ALA A 122 -2.86 32.03 -4.58
C ALA A 122 -2.29 31.66 -3.20
N ASN A 123 -1.33 32.45 -2.72
CA ASN A 123 -0.73 32.29 -1.40
C ASN A 123 -1.64 32.85 -0.30
N SER A 124 -2.62 32.05 0.13
CA SER A 124 -3.45 32.35 1.30
C SER A 124 -3.44 31.19 2.28
N ARG A 125 -3.65 31.50 3.57
CA ARG A 125 -3.47 30.53 4.67
C ARG A 125 -4.28 29.23 4.49
N ASN A 126 -5.53 29.35 4.03
CA ASN A 126 -6.40 28.18 3.80
C ASN A 126 -6.15 27.53 2.44
N ASN A 127 -5.75 28.31 1.44
CA ASN A 127 -5.54 27.80 0.09
C ASN A 127 -4.25 26.96 -0.01
N ILE A 128 -3.19 27.33 0.71
CA ILE A 128 -1.93 26.56 0.75
C ILE A 128 -2.19 25.09 1.10
N TYR A 129 -3.01 24.84 2.12
CA TYR A 129 -3.33 23.47 2.52
C TYR A 129 -4.10 22.72 1.43
N ARG A 130 -5.08 23.36 0.78
CA ARG A 130 -5.80 22.76 -0.36
C ARG A 130 -4.86 22.45 -1.52
N LEU A 131 -3.91 23.33 -1.82
CA LEU A 131 -2.91 23.11 -2.87
C LEU A 131 -1.97 21.94 -2.56
N PHE A 132 -1.60 21.72 -1.29
CA PHE A 132 -0.82 20.54 -0.89
C PHE A 132 -1.60 19.24 -1.08
N VAL A 133 -2.87 19.22 -0.68
CA VAL A 133 -3.73 18.04 -0.90
C VAL A 133 -3.91 17.80 -2.39
N GLN A 134 -4.15 18.85 -3.17
CA GLN A 134 -4.33 18.76 -4.62
C GLN A 134 -3.07 18.24 -5.32
N ALA A 135 -1.89 18.75 -4.99
CA ALA A 135 -0.63 18.23 -5.53
C ALA A 135 -0.45 16.76 -5.17
N THR A 136 -0.72 16.38 -3.91
CA THR A 136 -0.62 14.97 -3.49
C THR A 136 -1.57 14.07 -4.27
N ILE A 137 -2.82 14.49 -4.48
CA ILE A 137 -3.82 13.76 -5.28
C ILE A 137 -3.38 13.68 -6.74
N GLU A 138 -2.89 14.77 -7.33
CA GLU A 138 -2.44 14.79 -8.72
C GLU A 138 -1.26 13.85 -8.95
N CYS A 139 -0.35 13.74 -7.98
CA CYS A 139 0.72 12.76 -8.02
C CYS A 139 0.19 11.32 -8.01
N VAL A 140 -0.86 11.04 -7.23
CA VAL A 140 -1.54 9.74 -7.20
C VAL A 140 -2.27 9.45 -8.52
N HIS A 141 -2.98 10.44 -9.07
CA HIS A 141 -3.61 10.37 -10.40
C HIS A 141 -2.60 10.04 -11.50
N ASN A 142 -1.46 10.75 -11.53
CA ASN A 142 -0.37 10.53 -12.47
C ASN A 142 0.18 9.10 -12.40
N SER A 143 0.27 8.53 -11.20
CA SER A 143 0.72 7.14 -11.04
C SER A 143 -0.30 6.10 -11.50
N LEU A 144 -1.59 6.40 -11.44
CA LEU A 144 -2.66 5.46 -11.79
C LEU A 144 -3.17 5.64 -13.23
N GLY A 145 -2.79 6.72 -13.92
CA GLY A 145 -3.28 7.03 -15.26
C GLY A 145 -4.77 7.38 -15.29
N ILE A 146 -5.29 7.89 -14.18
CA ILE A 146 -6.69 8.31 -14.00
C ILE A 146 -6.71 9.76 -13.56
N ASN A 147 -7.75 10.50 -13.96
CA ASN A 147 -7.90 11.91 -13.63
C ASN A 147 -9.24 12.15 -12.92
N ASP A 148 -9.25 13.16 -12.05
CA ASP A 148 -10.45 13.78 -11.47
C ASP A 148 -11.42 12.83 -10.73
N ILE A 149 -10.89 11.76 -10.12
CA ILE A 149 -11.69 10.83 -9.31
C ILE A 149 -11.71 11.18 -7.82
N PHE A 150 -10.74 11.97 -7.34
CA PHE A 150 -10.63 12.40 -5.95
C PHE A 150 -10.88 13.89 -5.83
N ILE A 151 -11.82 14.28 -4.98
CA ILE A 151 -12.21 15.68 -4.74
C ILE A 151 -11.96 16.02 -3.27
N VAL A 152 -11.28 17.15 -3.02
CA VAL A 152 -10.99 17.63 -1.66
C VAL A 152 -12.22 18.32 -1.08
N GLU A 153 -12.90 17.67 -0.15
CA GLU A 153 -14.05 18.24 0.55
C GLU A 153 -13.58 19.21 1.63
N ASP A 154 -12.85 18.68 2.62
CA ASP A 154 -12.51 19.44 3.82
C ASP A 154 -11.12 19.10 4.38
N ILE A 155 -10.53 20.08 5.07
CA ILE A 155 -9.24 20.01 5.74
C ILE A 155 -9.38 20.68 7.11
N VAL A 156 -9.37 19.89 8.18
CA VAL A 156 -9.61 20.36 9.53
C VAL A 156 -8.45 20.01 10.44
N LYS A 157 -7.95 21.00 11.18
CA LYS A 157 -7.02 20.78 12.29
C LYS A 157 -7.80 20.62 13.58
N VAL A 158 -7.56 19.53 14.30
CA VAL A 158 -8.18 19.22 15.59
C VAL A 158 -7.10 18.87 16.62
N ILE A 159 -7.41 19.05 17.90
CA ILE A 159 -6.51 18.64 18.99
C ILE A 159 -7.03 17.33 19.58
N VAL A 160 -6.22 16.28 19.55
CA VAL A 160 -6.52 14.97 20.13
C VAL A 160 -5.42 14.63 21.12
N ALA A 161 -5.78 14.38 22.38
CA ALA A 161 -4.80 14.06 23.44
C ALA A 161 -3.63 15.06 23.53
N LYS A 162 -3.92 16.36 23.40
CA LYS A 162 -2.94 17.47 23.38
C LYS A 162 -1.99 17.47 22.18
N GLN A 163 -2.26 16.67 21.16
CA GLN A 163 -1.53 16.69 19.89
C GLN A 163 -2.38 17.33 18.81
N GLU A 164 -1.79 18.16 17.98
CA GLU A 164 -2.45 18.64 16.76
C GLU A 164 -2.51 17.51 15.73
N VAL A 165 -3.69 17.30 15.17
CA VAL A 165 -3.97 16.30 14.13
C VAL A 165 -4.68 17.00 12.99
N VAL A 166 -4.22 16.76 11.78
CA VAL A 166 -4.94 17.17 10.58
C VAL A 166 -5.82 16.01 10.11
N ASN A 167 -7.10 16.29 9.91
CA ASN A 167 -8.08 15.41 9.27
C ASN A 167 -8.40 15.95 7.88
N ILE A 168 -8.47 15.06 6.91
CA ILE A 168 -8.76 15.38 5.52
C ILE A 168 -9.89 14.47 5.05
N ALA A 169 -10.89 15.07 4.43
CA ALA A 169 -12.00 14.37 3.80
C ALA A 169 -11.91 14.53 2.28
N ILE A 170 -11.94 13.41 1.57
CA ILE A 170 -11.82 13.32 0.11
C ILE A 170 -12.97 12.48 -0.42
N SER A 171 -13.77 13.03 -1.33
CA SER A 171 -14.77 12.26 -2.06
C SER A 171 -14.09 11.49 -3.18
N PHE A 172 -14.35 10.19 -3.27
CA PHE A 172 -13.98 9.35 -4.38
C PHE A 172 -15.20 9.09 -5.26
N ILE A 173 -15.13 9.55 -6.51
CA ILE A 173 -16.18 9.36 -7.50
C ILE A 173 -15.78 8.24 -8.45
N SER A 174 -16.60 7.20 -8.48
CA SER A 174 -16.58 6.14 -9.48
C SER A 174 -17.89 6.17 -10.28
N ARG A 175 -17.95 5.43 -11.40
CA ARG A 175 -19.08 5.48 -12.36
C ARG A 175 -20.46 5.36 -11.71
N ASP A 176 -20.56 4.57 -10.64
CA ASP A 176 -21.85 4.24 -10.01
C ASP A 176 -21.92 4.60 -8.51
N ARG A 177 -20.85 5.15 -7.93
CA ARG A 177 -20.76 5.39 -6.48
C ARG A 177 -19.89 6.59 -6.15
N GLU A 178 -20.36 7.35 -5.18
CA GLU A 178 -19.59 8.35 -4.45
C GLU A 178 -19.30 7.81 -3.05
N GLU A 179 -18.05 7.87 -2.62
CA GLU A 179 -17.61 7.39 -1.31
C GLU A 179 -16.73 8.43 -0.63
N LEU A 180 -17.05 8.77 0.62
CA LEU A 180 -16.25 9.69 1.41
C LEU A 180 -15.08 8.94 2.06
N LEU A 181 -13.87 9.35 1.74
CA LEU A 181 -12.62 8.86 2.32
C LEU A 181 -12.10 9.86 3.34
N VAL A 182 -11.73 9.37 4.52
CA VAL A 182 -11.16 10.21 5.58
C VAL A 182 -9.78 9.71 5.94
N GLY A 183 -8.82 10.64 6.06
CA GLY A 183 -7.47 10.33 6.48
C GLY A 183 -6.97 11.33 7.51
N CYS A 184 -6.03 10.89 8.33
CA CYS A 184 -5.50 11.72 9.40
C CYS A 184 -3.99 11.58 9.59
N ALA A 185 -3.36 12.63 10.12
CA ALA A 185 -1.96 12.59 10.52
C ALA A 185 -1.70 13.52 11.69
N ILE A 186 -0.83 13.09 12.60
CA ILE A 186 -0.33 13.92 13.69
C ILE A 186 0.59 14.98 13.10
N LEU A 187 0.31 16.23 13.41
CA LEU A 187 1.13 17.37 13.06
C LEU A 187 2.34 17.39 14.00
N LYS A 188 3.53 17.22 13.44
CA LYS A 188 4.80 17.17 14.20
C LYS A 188 5.62 18.43 13.94
N LYS A 189 6.59 18.36 13.02
CA LYS A 189 7.51 19.45 12.71
C LYS A 189 7.11 20.23 11.47
N ASP A 190 6.40 19.59 10.54
CA ASP A 190 6.06 20.15 9.24
C ASP A 190 4.56 19.93 8.96
N ASP A 191 3.81 21.03 8.90
CA ASP A 191 2.39 21.07 8.55
C ASP A 191 2.12 20.43 7.19
N TYR A 192 2.98 20.70 6.22
CA TYR A 192 2.79 20.31 4.83
C TYR A 192 3.03 18.82 4.65
N GLU A 193 4.04 18.29 5.34
CA GLU A 193 4.27 16.84 5.40
C GLU A 193 3.11 16.12 6.09
N ALA A 194 2.56 16.68 7.18
CA ALA A 194 1.40 16.10 7.84
C ALA A 194 0.16 16.08 6.94
N ILE A 195 -0.08 17.16 6.18
CA ILE A 195 -1.19 17.24 5.22
C ILE A 195 -1.04 16.18 4.11
N ALA A 196 0.16 16.05 3.53
CA ALA A 196 0.42 15.02 2.53
C ALA A 196 0.22 13.61 3.12
N LYS A 197 0.67 13.37 4.35
CA LYS A 197 0.46 12.08 5.05
C LYS A 197 -1.02 11.78 5.27
N ALA A 198 -1.79 12.73 5.77
CA ALA A 198 -3.23 12.56 5.97
C ALA A 198 -3.97 12.34 4.64
N THR A 199 -3.53 13.00 3.58
CA THR A 199 -4.07 12.79 2.23
C THR A 199 -3.82 11.36 1.77
N LEU A 200 -2.58 10.89 1.89
CA LEU A 200 -2.23 9.51 1.57
C LEU A 200 -2.94 8.48 2.45
N ASP A 201 -3.15 8.76 3.73
CA ASP A 201 -3.93 7.89 4.63
C ASP A 201 -5.39 7.73 4.14
N ALA A 202 -6.00 8.81 3.62
CA ALA A 202 -7.33 8.76 3.03
C ALA A 202 -7.36 7.92 1.74
N VAL A 203 -6.43 8.15 0.81
CA VAL A 203 -6.48 7.55 -0.53
C VAL A 203 -5.82 6.17 -0.64
N ASN A 204 -4.79 5.87 0.15
CA ASN A 204 -3.99 4.63 0.01
C ASN A 204 -4.84 3.36 0.14
N ARG A 205 -5.92 3.40 0.92
CA ARG A 205 -6.86 2.26 1.04
C ARG A 205 -7.56 1.94 -0.28
N LYS A 206 -7.86 2.94 -1.11
CA LYS A 206 -8.45 2.76 -2.45
C LYS A 206 -7.41 2.52 -3.53
N VAL A 207 -6.25 3.17 -3.44
CA VAL A 207 -5.13 2.93 -4.37
C VAL A 207 -4.74 1.45 -4.41
N VAL A 208 -4.70 0.77 -3.27
CA VAL A 208 -4.40 -0.66 -3.22
C VAL A 208 -5.48 -1.49 -3.92
N GLN A 209 -6.75 -1.10 -3.85
CA GLN A 209 -7.86 -1.77 -4.54
C GLN A 209 -7.90 -1.49 -6.04
N LEU A 210 -7.50 -0.29 -6.47
CA LEU A 210 -7.46 0.12 -7.87
C LEU A 210 -6.23 -0.39 -8.63
N ALA A 211 -5.16 -0.78 -7.90
CA ALA A 211 -3.93 -1.31 -8.47
C ALA A 211 -3.88 -2.86 -8.53
N MET A 212 -4.91 -3.54 -8.01
CA MET A 212 -5.14 -4.99 -8.14
C MET A 212 -6.11 -5.27 -9.28
#